data_AF-A0A820JLV0-F1
#
_entry.id   AF-A0A820JLV0-F1
#
_cell.length_a   1.000
_cell.length_b   1.000
_cell.length_c   1.000
_cell.angle_alpha   90.00
_cell.angle_beta   90.00
_cell.angle_gamma   90.00
#
_symmetry.space_group_name_H-M   'P 1'
#
loop_
_entity.id
_entity.type
_entity.pdbx_description
1 polymer ?
#
loop_
_entity_poly.entity_id
_entity_poly.type
_entity_poly.pdbx_seq_one_letter_code
_entity_poly.pdbx_strand_id
1 'polypeptide(L)'
;AKNWIESKRPLISKYSSYQILNSDHCSFQQEYIPPRTLSFTGETTTEVTAKKKYNTTHSFTVQRVTSADGHLLDKFLLILQEKENTFGKNVQKNLTVPSNVIVKASKSGKSSGEKHHALLNEVLRSLVAKKISSFL
;
A
#
# COMPACT_ATOMS: atom_id res chain seq x y z
N ALA A 1 -8.56 10.27 -21.94
CA ALA A 1 -9.01 10.41 -20.52
C ALA A 1 -10.34 11.17 -20.40
N LYS A 2 -10.45 12.42 -20.87
CA LYS A 2 -11.69 13.24 -20.75
C LYS A 2 -12.97 12.52 -21.23
N ASN A 3 -12.96 11.97 -22.44
CA ASN A 3 -14.14 11.29 -23.01
C ASN A 3 -14.60 10.08 -22.18
N TRP A 4 -13.67 9.37 -21.53
CA TRP A 4 -14.02 8.26 -20.64
C TRP A 4 -14.65 8.78 -19.35
N ILE A 5 -14.11 9.83 -18.74
CA ILE A 5 -14.68 10.44 -17.52
C ILE A 5 -16.10 10.93 -17.79
N GLU A 6 -16.32 11.65 -18.90
CA GLU A 6 -17.66 12.09 -19.33
C GLU A 6 -18.60 10.89 -19.49
N SER A 7 -18.14 9.79 -20.10
CA SER A 7 -18.95 8.57 -20.26
C SER A 7 -19.36 7.91 -18.93
N LYS A 8 -18.57 8.10 -17.85
CA LYS A 8 -18.80 7.49 -16.53
C LYS A 8 -19.56 8.39 -15.56
N ARG A 9 -19.68 9.69 -15.83
CA ARG A 9 -20.42 10.65 -14.99
C ARG A 9 -21.84 10.19 -14.63
N PRO A 10 -22.67 9.71 -15.59
CA PRO A 10 -24.03 9.23 -15.27
C PRO A 10 -24.06 7.98 -14.38
N LEU A 11 -22.98 7.20 -14.37
CA LEU A 11 -22.84 6.05 -13.49
C LEU A 11 -22.41 6.49 -12.09
N ILE A 12 -21.41 7.36 -12.01
CA ILE A 12 -20.89 7.89 -10.75
C ILE A 12 -21.99 8.61 -9.97
N SER A 13 -22.86 9.38 -10.64
CA SER A 13 -23.97 10.09 -10.02
C SER A 13 -25.04 9.20 -9.38
N LYS A 14 -25.02 7.88 -9.60
CA LYS A 14 -25.94 6.93 -8.96
C LYS A 14 -25.48 6.48 -7.57
N TYR A 15 -24.25 6.80 -7.19
CA TYR A 15 -23.65 6.39 -5.92
C TYR A 15 -23.45 7.59 -5.02
N SER A 16 -23.59 7.38 -3.71
CA SER A 16 -23.18 8.38 -2.72
C SER A 16 -21.65 8.55 -2.72
N SER A 17 -21.16 9.71 -2.27
CA SER A 17 -19.73 9.99 -2.14
C SER A 17 -18.97 8.92 -1.36
N TYR A 18 -19.59 8.38 -0.30
CA TYR A 18 -19.02 7.30 0.51
C TYR A 18 -18.84 5.97 -0.25
N GLN A 19 -19.66 5.74 -1.29
CA GLN A 19 -19.63 4.52 -2.10
C GLN A 19 -18.66 4.62 -3.29
N ILE A 20 -18.13 5.81 -3.56
CA ILE A 20 -17.14 6.02 -4.61
C ILE A 20 -15.77 5.91 -3.97
N LEU A 21 -15.08 4.81 -4.23
CA LEU A 21 -13.79 4.50 -3.63
C LEU A 21 -12.66 4.78 -4.62
N ASN A 22 -11.64 5.47 -4.15
CA ASN A 22 -10.35 5.63 -4.80
C ASN A 22 -9.31 4.78 -4.07
N SER A 23 -8.39 4.17 -4.81
CA SER A 23 -7.31 3.37 -4.26
C SER A 23 -6.08 3.55 -5.13
N ASP A 24 -4.93 3.73 -4.50
CA ASP A 24 -3.66 3.84 -5.20
C ASP A 24 -2.53 3.25 -4.37
N HIS A 25 -1.41 2.93 -5.02
CA HIS A 25 -0.20 2.42 -4.41
C HIS A 25 0.75 3.56 -4.09
N CYS A 26 1.30 3.53 -2.88
CA CYS A 26 2.39 4.40 -2.46
C CYS A 26 3.58 3.53 -2.09
N SER A 27 4.63 3.56 -2.92
CA SER A 27 5.89 2.89 -2.61
C SER A 27 6.78 3.81 -1.77
N PHE A 28 7.24 3.29 -0.64
CA PHE A 28 8.19 3.93 0.24
C PHE A 28 9.55 3.27 0.06
N GLN A 29 10.50 4.06 -0.44
CA GLN A 29 11.91 3.70 -0.36
C GLN A 29 12.40 4.12 1.02
N GLN A 30 12.98 3.20 1.77
CA GLN A 30 13.60 3.55 3.04
C GLN A 30 14.98 4.17 2.73
N GLU A 31 14.96 5.45 2.40
CA GLU A 31 16.18 6.25 2.27
C GLU A 31 16.77 6.42 3.68
N TYR A 32 18.06 6.12 3.83
CA TYR A 32 18.77 6.41 5.06
C TYR A 32 18.97 7.92 5.16
N ILE A 33 18.08 8.60 5.88
CA ILE A 33 18.22 10.03 6.16
C ILE A 33 18.87 10.16 7.55
N PRO A 34 20.19 10.38 7.65
CA PRO A 34 20.79 10.73 8.92
C PRO A 34 20.17 12.06 9.41
N PRO A 35 19.85 12.20 10.71
CA PRO A 35 19.20 13.41 11.24
C PRO A 35 20.09 14.64 11.14
N ARG A 36 21.41 14.44 11.07
CA ARG A 36 22.41 15.45 10.72
C ARG A 36 23.53 14.79 9.91
N THR A 37 23.93 15.45 8.84
CA THR A 37 25.13 15.14 8.08
C THR A 37 26.10 16.31 8.29
N LEU A 38 27.29 16.04 8.82
CA LEU A 38 28.38 17.02 8.85
C LEU A 38 29.27 16.72 7.64
N SER A 39 29.36 17.66 6.71
CA SER A 39 30.22 17.58 5.52
C SER A 39 30.97 18.89 5.36
N PHE A 40 32.10 18.86 4.66
CA PHE A 40 32.83 20.08 4.34
C PHE A 40 32.19 20.81 3.16
N THR A 41 32.27 22.14 3.14
CA THR A 41 31.81 22.93 2.00
C THR A 41 32.66 22.60 0.77
N GLY A 42 32.01 22.19 -0.33
CA GLY A 42 32.67 21.82 -1.58
C GLY A 42 32.89 20.31 -1.79
N GLU A 43 32.45 19.47 -0.85
CA GLU A 43 32.54 18.02 -0.97
C GLU A 43 31.48 17.46 -1.94
N THR A 44 31.89 16.61 -2.88
CA THR A 44 31.01 15.97 -3.88
C THR A 44 30.24 14.77 -3.32
N THR A 45 30.76 14.12 -2.28
CA THR A 45 30.18 12.94 -1.64
C THR A 45 30.39 13.02 -0.14
N THR A 46 29.34 12.74 0.63
CA THR A 46 29.44 12.64 2.10
C THR A 46 29.20 11.20 2.55
N GLU A 47 30.14 10.64 3.29
CA GLU A 47 29.98 9.31 3.89
C GLU A 47 29.06 9.38 5.11
N VAL A 48 28.11 8.45 5.19
CA VAL A 48 27.14 8.38 6.29
C VAL A 48 27.09 6.98 6.88
N THR A 49 27.23 6.87 8.20
CA THR A 49 27.15 5.58 8.89
C THR A 49 25.71 5.21 9.20
N ALA A 50 25.20 4.13 8.61
CA ALA A 50 23.90 3.58 8.97
C ALA A 50 23.96 2.74 10.26
N LYS A 51 23.07 3.00 11.23
CA LYS A 51 23.01 2.26 12.50
C LYS A 51 22.84 0.74 12.33
N LYS A 52 22.15 0.31 11.26
CA LYS A 52 21.97 -1.09 10.89
C LYS A 52 21.86 -1.19 9.37
N LYS A 53 22.62 -2.10 8.74
CA LYS A 53 22.58 -2.36 7.30
C LYS A 53 21.18 -2.75 6.80
N TYR A 54 20.40 -3.43 7.63
CA TYR A 54 19.04 -3.86 7.29
C TYR A 54 18.03 -2.69 7.24
N ASN A 55 18.32 -1.56 7.90
CA ASN A 55 17.43 -0.40 7.90
C ASN A 55 17.49 0.42 6.60
N THR A 56 18.35 0.03 5.65
CA THR A 56 18.60 0.75 4.40
C THR A 56 18.22 -0.06 3.16
N THR A 57 17.66 -1.26 3.33
CA THR A 57 17.55 -2.24 2.24
C THR A 57 16.12 -2.68 1.90
N HIS A 58 15.13 -2.32 2.70
CA HIS A 58 13.75 -2.77 2.49
C HIS A 58 12.86 -1.61 2.07
N SER A 59 12.45 -1.63 0.81
CA SER A 59 11.30 -0.83 0.37
C SER A 59 10.00 -1.53 0.72
N PHE A 60 8.93 -0.78 0.88
CA PHE A 60 7.59 -1.35 1.04
C PHE A 60 6.58 -0.54 0.25
N THR A 61 5.47 -1.17 -0.13
CA THR A 61 4.36 -0.49 -0.79
C THR A 61 3.13 -0.58 0.08
N VAL A 62 2.45 0.54 0.25
CA VAL A 62 1.15 0.63 0.92
C VAL A 62 0.09 0.93 -0.12
N GLN A 63 -1.01 0.20 -0.10
CA GLN A 63 -2.20 0.52 -0.87
C GLN A 63 -3.35 0.76 0.07
N ARG A 64 -3.80 2.02 0.12
CA ARG A 64 -4.92 2.47 0.93
C ARG A 64 -6.12 2.79 0.04
N VAL A 65 -7.28 2.79 0.65
CA VAL A 65 -8.54 3.11 -0.03
C VAL A 65 -9.20 4.28 0.71
N THR A 66 -9.63 5.27 -0.06
CA THR A 66 -10.34 6.46 0.41
C THR A 66 -11.65 6.59 -0.33
N SER A 67 -12.73 6.95 0.36
CA SER A 67 -13.97 7.36 -0.30
C SER A 67 -13.89 8.80 -0.83
N ALA A 68 -14.80 9.17 -1.74
CA ALA A 68 -14.83 10.49 -2.36
C ALA A 68 -15.20 11.63 -1.40
N ASP A 69 -15.78 11.32 -0.25
CA ASP A 69 -16.01 12.26 0.87
C ASP A 69 -14.82 12.36 1.84
N GLY A 70 -13.71 11.66 1.57
CA GLY A 70 -12.46 11.79 2.32
C GLY A 70 -12.29 10.81 3.48
N HIS A 71 -13.21 9.85 3.67
CA HIS A 71 -13.01 8.81 4.68
C HIS A 71 -11.97 7.77 4.22
N LEU A 72 -11.04 7.45 5.11
CA LEU A 72 -10.11 6.33 4.93
C LEU A 72 -10.78 5.04 5.40
N LEU A 73 -10.67 4.00 4.59
CA LEU A 73 -11.05 2.66 5.03
C LEU A 73 -10.05 2.17 6.09
N ASP A 74 -10.57 1.46 7.08
CA ASP A 74 -9.77 0.93 8.19
C ASP A 74 -8.72 -0.08 7.69
N LYS A 75 -9.11 -0.95 6.74
CA LYS A 75 -8.22 -1.97 6.17
C LYS A 75 -7.38 -1.46 5.01
N PHE A 76 -6.11 -1.83 4.98
CA PHE A 76 -5.21 -1.55 3.87
C PHE A 76 -4.24 -2.70 3.58
N LEU A 77 -3.65 -2.68 2.38
CA LEU A 77 -2.65 -3.66 1.94
C LEU A 77 -1.23 -3.11 2.13
N LEU A 78 -0.38 -3.88 2.79
CA LEU A 78 1.05 -3.64 2.98
C LEU A 78 1.84 -4.73 2.24
N ILE A 79 2.75 -4.32 1.38
CA ILE A 79 3.62 -5.20 0.62
C ILE A 79 5.05 -4.97 1.08
N LEU A 80 5.61 -5.95 1.76
CA LEU A 80 6.99 -5.92 2.25
C LEU A 80 7.93 -6.54 1.23
N GLN A 81 9.10 -5.93 1.06
CA GLN A 81 10.15 -6.50 0.21
C GLN A 81 10.87 -7.64 0.93
N GLU A 82 10.81 -8.83 0.34
CA GLU A 82 11.47 -10.05 0.82
C GLU A 82 12.39 -10.61 -0.28
N LYS A 83 13.28 -11.54 0.08
CA LYS A 83 14.17 -12.17 -0.91
C LYS A 83 13.37 -12.98 -1.94
N GLU A 84 12.32 -13.65 -1.47
CA GLU A 84 11.36 -14.40 -2.26
C GLU A 84 10.00 -13.68 -2.26
N ASN A 85 9.01 -14.20 -2.99
CA ASN A 85 7.63 -13.68 -2.92
C ASN A 85 6.86 -14.13 -1.66
N THR A 86 7.54 -14.72 -0.69
CA THR A 86 6.98 -15.24 0.56
C THR A 86 7.85 -14.83 1.74
N PHE A 87 7.26 -14.76 2.93
CA PHE A 87 7.99 -14.53 4.16
C PHE A 87 8.82 -15.76 4.53
N GLY A 88 10.08 -15.55 4.91
CA GLY A 88 10.90 -16.61 5.51
C GLY A 88 10.33 -17.09 6.84
N LYS A 89 10.65 -18.33 7.25
CA LYS A 89 10.12 -18.96 8.47
C LYS A 89 10.28 -18.10 9.73
N ASN A 90 11.44 -17.46 9.88
CA ASN A 90 11.72 -16.59 11.02
C ASN A 90 10.88 -15.30 11.00
N VAL A 91 10.64 -14.73 9.81
CA VAL A 91 9.79 -13.55 9.67
C VAL A 91 8.35 -13.93 10.00
N GLN A 92 7.82 -15.01 9.44
CA GLN A 92 6.46 -15.49 9.74
C GLN A 92 6.24 -15.73 11.24
N LYS A 93 7.23 -16.28 11.95
CA LYS A 93 7.13 -16.55 13.39
C LYS A 93 7.09 -15.28 14.24
N ASN A 94 7.78 -14.21 13.81
CA ASN A 94 7.95 -12.99 14.59
C ASN A 94 7.08 -11.82 14.10
N LEU A 95 6.47 -11.93 12.93
CA LEU A 95 5.66 -10.87 12.33
C LEU A 95 4.32 -10.76 13.06
N THR A 96 4.15 -9.69 13.83
CA THR A 96 2.85 -9.32 14.40
C THR A 96 2.10 -8.44 13.40
N VAL A 97 0.95 -8.91 12.93
CA VAL A 97 0.12 -8.19 11.96
C VAL A 97 -1.13 -7.65 12.65
N PRO A 98 -1.37 -6.33 12.67
CA PRO A 98 -2.61 -5.77 13.18
C PRO A 98 -3.82 -6.22 12.36
N SER A 99 -5.00 -6.30 12.98
CA SER A 99 -6.23 -6.82 12.34
C SER A 99 -6.70 -6.02 11.13
N ASN A 100 -6.29 -4.74 11.03
CA ASN A 100 -6.61 -3.86 9.94
C ASN A 100 -5.51 -3.78 8.85
N VAL A 101 -4.47 -4.59 8.96
CA VAL A 101 -3.38 -4.63 7.97
C VAL A 101 -3.34 -5.98 7.29
N ILE A 102 -3.31 -5.95 5.96
CA ILE A 102 -3.13 -7.14 5.14
C ILE A 102 -1.70 -7.13 4.64
N VAL A 103 -0.87 -8.05 5.12
CA VAL A 103 0.55 -8.06 4.78
C VAL A 103 0.82 -9.14 3.74
N LYS A 104 1.49 -8.76 2.65
CA LYS A 104 2.01 -9.67 1.63
C LYS A 104 3.50 -9.44 1.43
N ALA A 105 4.21 -10.45 0.94
CA ALA A 105 5.62 -10.36 0.58
C ALA A 105 5.79 -10.21 -0.94
N SER A 106 6.86 -9.54 -1.37
CA SER A 106 7.27 -9.52 -2.77
C SER A 106 8.77 -9.38 -2.91
N LYS A 107 9.34 -10.03 -3.94
CA LYS A 107 10.77 -9.86 -4.27
C LYS A 107 11.20 -8.41 -4.50
N SER A 108 10.34 -7.61 -5.12
CA SER A 108 10.63 -6.21 -5.48
C SER A 108 9.97 -5.18 -4.57
N GLY A 109 9.21 -5.60 -3.55
CA GLY A 109 8.35 -4.72 -2.76
C GLY A 109 7.20 -4.07 -3.55
N LYS A 110 6.98 -4.45 -4.81
CA LYS A 110 5.95 -3.90 -5.70
C LYS A 110 4.69 -4.76 -5.71
N SER A 111 3.59 -4.14 -6.09
CA SER A 111 2.33 -4.85 -6.32
C SER A 111 2.36 -5.67 -7.62
N SER A 112 1.62 -6.78 -7.61
CA SER A 112 1.41 -7.69 -8.74
C SER A 112 -0.09 -8.02 -8.85
N GLY A 113 -0.53 -8.70 -9.92
CA GLY A 113 -1.93 -9.09 -10.09
C GLY A 113 -2.50 -9.85 -8.89
N GLU A 114 -1.76 -10.82 -8.35
CA GLU A 114 -2.13 -11.57 -7.14
C GLU A 114 -2.35 -10.68 -5.92
N LYS A 115 -1.54 -9.63 -5.76
CA LYS A 115 -1.63 -8.70 -4.62
C LYS A 115 -2.81 -7.74 -4.78
N HIS A 116 -3.13 -7.35 -6.01
CA HIS A 116 -4.39 -6.67 -6.31
C HIS A 116 -5.60 -7.55 -5.96
N HIS A 117 -5.57 -8.85 -6.29
CA HIS A 117 -6.63 -9.76 -5.87
C HIS A 117 -6.78 -9.84 -4.35
N ALA A 118 -5.67 -9.78 -3.60
CA ALA A 118 -5.73 -9.72 -2.15
C ALA A 118 -6.44 -8.44 -1.66
N LEU A 119 -6.14 -7.27 -2.24
CA LEU A 119 -6.88 -6.04 -1.93
C LEU A 119 -8.38 -6.20 -2.21
N LEU A 120 -8.74 -6.66 -3.41
CA LEU A 120 -10.15 -6.81 -3.80
C LEU A 120 -10.90 -7.75 -2.86
N ASN A 121 -10.32 -8.91 -2.56
CA ASN A 121 -10.97 -9.96 -1.79
C ASN A 121 -10.99 -9.72 -0.29
N GLU A 122 -9.93 -9.12 0.26
CA GLU A 122 -9.74 -9.05 1.70
C GLU A 122 -10.03 -7.64 2.26
N VAL A 123 -9.92 -6.59 1.44
CA VAL A 123 -10.31 -5.21 1.80
C VAL A 123 -11.70 -4.88 1.27
N LEU A 124 -11.89 -4.92 -0.05
CA LEU A 124 -13.09 -4.35 -0.69
C LEU A 124 -14.31 -5.29 -0.66
N ARG A 125 -14.13 -6.61 -0.65
CA ARG A 125 -15.24 -7.59 -0.71
C ARG A 125 -16.29 -7.37 0.37
N SER A 126 -15.86 -7.04 1.59
CA SER A 126 -16.74 -6.78 2.73
C SER A 126 -17.69 -5.59 2.51
N LEU A 127 -17.32 -4.68 1.61
CA LEU A 127 -18.07 -3.46 1.31
C LEU A 127 -19.05 -3.66 0.14
N VAL A 128 -18.70 -4.53 -0.81
CA VAL A 128 -19.53 -4.82 -1.98
C VAL A 128 -20.67 -5.81 -1.64
N ALA A 129 -20.46 -6.71 -0.68
CA ALA A 129 -21.38 -7.80 -0.38
C ALA A 129 -22.62 -7.41 0.48
N LYS A 130 -22.67 -6.21 1.08
CA LYS A 130 -23.79 -5.81 1.96
C LYS A 130 -25.09 -5.44 1.22
N LYS A 131 -25.12 -5.49 -0.12
CA LYS A 131 -26.30 -5.10 -0.92
C LYS A 131 -26.83 -6.18 -1.88
N ILE A 132 -26.35 -7.43 -1.78
CA ILE A 132 -26.83 -8.54 -2.63
C ILE A 132 -27.83 -9.45 -1.90
N SER A 133 -27.96 -9.40 -0.57
CA SER A 133 -28.94 -10.23 0.16
C SER A 133 -30.36 -9.62 0.24
N SER A 134 -30.66 -8.58 -0.54
CA SER A 134 -32.03 -8.03 -0.64
C SER A 134 -32.65 -8.20 -2.02
N PHE A 135 -32.03 -9.00 -2.90
CA PHE A 135 -32.51 -9.27 -4.26
C PHE A 135 -32.33 -10.73 -4.71
N LEU A 136 -32.11 -11.65 -3.76
CA LEU A 136 -32.36 -13.09 -3.90
C LEU A 136 -33.37 -13.48 -2.83
#